data_AF-A0A521UWW8-F1
#
_entry.id   AF-A0A521UWW8-F1
#
_cell.length_a   1.000
_cell.length_b   1.000
_cell.length_c   1.000
_cell.angle_alpha   90.00
_cell.angle_beta   90.00
_cell.angle_gamma   90.00
#
_symmetry.space_group_name_H-M   'P 1'
#
loop_
_entity.id
_entity.type
_entity.pdbx_description
1 polymer ?
#
loop_
_entity_poly.entity_id
_entity_poly.type
_entity_poly.pdbx_seq_one_letter_code
_entity_poly.pdbx_strand_id
1 'polypeptide(L)'
;LKSDPTLFLRNPLKYAGAPFTALTALPVKAWTAPVLYGKTTIDQLPQIVSWKNDGGAFITLPQVLTLPPGDRNMMHSNVGMYRIQLSGNDYIQNQEIGLHYQLHRGIGVHHSQYIQSEEPFRCAIFVGGPPAHAFSAIMPLPEGLSELTFAGMLAGRRFRYFWKNGFPISADADFVITGTIRKDLKKPEGPFGDHLGYYSLRHDFPVMEVENVYHRKNAIWHFTVVGRPPQEDTSFGWLIHQLVEPLTESEFPGIREVQAVDAAGVHPLLLAIGSERYMPFRQKNPEELLTQANHLLGKGQTSLTKFLLIADGNGHPQLTTHAYPQFFQHVLERIDLTRDLHFQTKTTIDTLDYSGSGWNEGSKVIIACCGEKRRDLTTELPIDFQMPPGFSDPRFVMPGVLAVQAPVFSDEKNYTDAAVLAEGLKKFRAYFEKHLPLVLLVDNSKFTTATLNNFLWVAFTRTNPSHDIHGMDAFFESKHWCCRGALLMDARKKPHHAPELISDVNVKNKVEQMLAEW
;
A
#
# COMPACT_ATOMS: atom_id res chain seq x y z
N LEU A 1 -24.85 1.27 15.90
CA LEU A 1 -25.97 2.23 15.80
C LEU A 1 -26.68 2.15 14.45
N LYS A 2 -25.99 2.35 13.30
CA LYS A 2 -26.63 2.21 11.98
C LYS A 2 -26.88 0.76 11.55
N SER A 3 -26.00 -0.17 11.96
CA SER A 3 -26.13 -1.62 11.72
C SER A 3 -26.87 -2.36 12.84
N ASP A 4 -26.73 -1.88 14.08
CA ASP A 4 -27.44 -2.41 15.26
C ASP A 4 -27.71 -1.28 16.28
N PRO A 5 -28.96 -0.87 16.48
CA PRO A 5 -29.37 0.10 17.48
C PRO A 5 -29.22 -0.40 18.93
N THR A 6 -29.18 -1.71 19.15
CA THR A 6 -29.12 -2.31 20.49
C THR A 6 -27.77 -2.14 21.17
N LEU A 7 -26.71 -1.83 20.40
CA LEU A 7 -25.39 -1.47 20.93
C LEU A 7 -25.41 -0.20 21.80
N PHE A 8 -26.30 0.76 21.50
CA PHE A 8 -26.48 1.96 22.32
C PHE A 8 -27.15 1.62 23.67
N LEU A 9 -28.10 0.68 23.64
CA LEU A 9 -28.81 0.22 24.85
C LEU A 9 -27.90 -0.61 25.77
N ARG A 10 -26.93 -1.35 25.21
CA ARG A 10 -25.99 -2.17 25.98
C ARG A 10 -24.85 -1.38 26.64
N ASN A 11 -24.46 -0.23 26.09
CA ASN A 11 -23.36 0.60 26.63
C ASN A 11 -23.63 2.11 26.43
N PRO A 12 -24.62 2.70 27.13
CA PRO A 12 -25.08 4.07 26.88
C PRO A 12 -24.02 5.15 27.14
N LEU A 13 -23.12 4.93 28.12
CA LEU A 13 -22.02 5.87 28.42
C LEU A 13 -20.93 5.89 27.33
N LYS A 14 -20.73 4.77 26.61
CA LYS A 14 -19.75 4.67 25.51
C LYS A 14 -20.18 5.43 24.25
N TYR A 15 -21.48 5.63 24.07
CA TYR A 15 -22.08 6.30 22.92
C TYR A 15 -22.78 7.62 23.26
N ALA A 16 -22.58 8.16 24.46
CA ALA A 16 -23.15 9.43 24.87
C ALA A 16 -22.74 10.61 23.96
N GLY A 17 -21.61 10.50 23.25
CA GLY A 17 -21.16 11.45 22.24
C GLY A 17 -21.82 11.28 20.85
N ALA A 18 -22.50 10.18 20.57
CA ALA A 18 -23.06 9.88 19.25
C ALA A 18 -24.07 10.92 18.72
N PRO A 19 -24.94 11.53 19.56
CA PRO A 19 -25.78 12.66 19.14
C PRO A 19 -24.95 13.89 18.72
N PHE A 20 -23.84 14.17 19.42
CA PHE A 20 -22.94 15.28 19.06
C PHE A 20 -22.16 14.98 17.77
N THR A 21 -21.73 13.73 17.56
CA THR A 21 -21.09 13.30 16.30
C THR A 21 -22.05 13.38 15.11
N ALA A 22 -23.33 13.06 15.29
CA ALA A 22 -24.36 13.21 14.25
C ALA A 22 -24.58 14.68 13.86
N LEU A 23 -24.46 15.61 14.82
CA LEU A 23 -24.54 17.05 14.55
C LEU A 23 -23.32 17.56 13.78
N THR A 24 -22.15 16.93 13.89
CA THR A 24 -20.94 17.39 13.18
C THR A 24 -20.70 16.68 11.85
N ALA A 25 -21.46 15.61 11.58
CA ALA A 25 -21.29 14.76 10.41
C ALA A 25 -21.56 15.49 9.09
N LEU A 26 -22.73 16.10 8.91
CA LEU A 26 -23.10 16.62 7.58
C LEU A 26 -22.33 17.90 7.20
N PRO A 27 -21.80 18.01 5.97
CA PRO A 27 -21.16 19.23 5.50
C PRO A 27 -22.17 20.39 5.46
N VAL A 28 -21.69 21.62 5.69
CA VAL A 28 -22.53 22.82 5.79
C VAL A 28 -22.01 23.94 4.90
N LYS A 29 -22.95 24.71 4.32
CA LYS A 29 -22.61 25.92 3.58
C LYS A 29 -22.03 26.98 4.51
N ALA A 30 -20.88 27.51 4.15
CA ALA A 30 -20.18 28.55 4.88
C ALA A 30 -20.67 29.94 4.45
N TRP A 31 -20.87 30.82 5.43
CA TRP A 31 -21.16 32.24 5.21
C TRP A 31 -19.88 33.07 5.03
N THR A 32 -18.78 32.61 5.60
CA THR A 32 -17.45 33.22 5.51
C THR A 32 -16.53 32.34 4.69
N ALA A 33 -15.70 32.95 3.85
CA ALA A 33 -14.72 32.24 3.03
C ALA A 33 -13.30 32.83 3.22
N PRO A 34 -12.61 32.55 4.34
CA PRO A 34 -11.25 33.05 4.60
C PRO A 34 -10.25 32.76 3.47
N VAL A 35 -10.42 31.63 2.78
CA VAL A 35 -9.59 31.23 1.63
C VAL A 35 -9.69 32.17 0.43
N LEU A 36 -10.71 33.02 0.36
CA LEU A 36 -10.87 34.04 -0.68
C LEU A 36 -10.16 35.36 -0.35
N TYR A 37 -9.27 35.39 0.64
CA TYR A 37 -8.50 36.59 1.01
C TYR A 37 -7.69 37.13 -0.18
N GLY A 38 -7.00 36.26 -0.91
CA GLY A 38 -6.19 36.64 -2.07
C GLY A 38 -6.21 35.59 -3.18
N LYS A 39 -5.68 35.99 -4.34
CA LYS A 39 -5.37 35.10 -5.46
C LYS A 39 -3.87 35.13 -5.73
N THR A 40 -3.35 34.02 -6.23
CA THR A 40 -1.95 33.84 -6.60
C THR A 40 -1.88 32.96 -7.86
N THR A 41 -0.69 32.50 -8.22
CA THR A 41 -0.40 31.64 -9.37
C THR A 41 0.36 30.39 -8.91
N ILE A 42 0.41 29.36 -9.75
CA ILE A 42 1.02 28.07 -9.40
C ILE A 42 2.51 28.23 -9.07
N ASP A 43 3.25 29.05 -9.84
CA ASP A 43 4.67 29.34 -9.64
C ASP A 43 4.99 30.04 -8.32
N GLN A 44 4.00 30.70 -7.71
CA GLN A 44 4.12 31.38 -6.43
C GLN A 44 3.78 30.47 -5.23
N LEU A 45 3.21 29.28 -5.47
CA LEU A 45 3.03 28.27 -4.44
C LEU A 45 4.39 27.62 -4.07
N PRO A 46 4.56 27.10 -2.85
CA PRO A 46 5.77 26.36 -2.48
C PRO A 46 6.08 25.21 -3.44
N GLN A 47 7.17 25.35 -4.20
CA GLN A 47 7.63 24.40 -5.21
C GLN A 47 8.47 23.27 -4.55
N ILE A 48 7.82 22.44 -3.74
CA ILE A 48 8.52 21.40 -2.96
C ILE A 48 8.92 20.23 -3.87
N VAL A 49 10.22 19.95 -3.91
CA VAL A 49 10.83 18.79 -4.57
C VAL A 49 11.43 17.92 -3.47
N SER A 50 10.87 16.73 -3.26
CA SER A 50 11.19 15.87 -2.11
C SER A 50 12.48 15.09 -2.33
N TRP A 51 12.66 14.56 -3.54
CA TRP A 51 13.83 13.78 -3.91
C TRP A 51 14.56 14.40 -5.10
N LYS A 52 15.88 14.20 -5.15
CA LYS A 52 16.77 14.81 -6.14
C LYS A 52 16.33 14.63 -7.60
N ASN A 53 15.78 13.46 -7.93
CA ASN A 53 15.37 13.11 -9.29
C ASN A 53 13.86 13.23 -9.51
N ASP A 54 13.09 13.84 -8.61
CA ASP A 54 11.66 14.09 -8.87
C ASP A 54 11.50 14.98 -10.12
N GLY A 55 10.48 14.69 -10.94
CA GLY A 55 10.24 15.35 -12.23
C GLY A 55 9.83 16.83 -12.13
N GLY A 56 9.64 17.34 -10.91
CA GLY A 56 9.27 18.72 -10.61
C GLY A 56 8.73 18.86 -9.19
N ALA A 57 8.01 19.95 -8.92
CA ALA A 57 7.40 20.16 -7.61
C ALA A 57 6.06 19.44 -7.47
N PHE A 58 5.77 18.94 -6.27
CA PHE A 58 4.55 18.18 -5.98
C PHE A 58 3.77 18.69 -4.78
N ILE A 59 2.44 18.62 -4.86
CA ILE A 59 1.58 18.62 -3.67
C ILE A 59 1.47 17.18 -3.18
N THR A 60 1.93 16.91 -1.96
CA THR A 60 1.96 15.55 -1.39
C THR A 60 0.79 15.23 -0.45
N LEU A 61 0.15 16.25 0.15
CA LEU A 61 -1.07 16.09 0.97
C LEU A 61 -2.30 16.84 0.41
N PRO A 62 -2.64 16.69 -0.88
CA PRO A 62 -3.81 17.35 -1.46
C PRO A 62 -5.12 16.68 -1.02
N GLN A 63 -6.17 17.48 -0.90
CA GLN A 63 -7.55 17.01 -0.83
C GLN A 63 -8.20 17.30 -2.19
N VAL A 64 -8.23 16.31 -3.08
CA VAL A 64 -8.75 16.46 -4.44
C VAL A 64 -10.24 16.13 -4.43
N LEU A 65 -11.07 17.16 -4.57
CA LEU A 65 -12.52 17.03 -4.58
C LEU A 65 -13.06 17.05 -6.01
N THR A 66 -13.81 16.01 -6.36
CA THR A 66 -14.59 15.94 -7.60
C THR A 66 -16.03 15.52 -7.33
N LEU A 67 -16.92 15.88 -8.25
CA LEU A 67 -18.32 15.44 -8.30
C LEU A 67 -18.59 14.79 -9.66
N PRO A 68 -19.62 13.94 -9.77
CA PRO A 68 -20.16 13.55 -11.07
C PRO A 68 -20.40 14.79 -11.96
N PRO A 69 -20.12 14.73 -13.27
CA PRO A 69 -20.36 15.86 -14.17
C PRO A 69 -21.79 16.38 -14.08
N GLY A 70 -21.96 17.69 -13.93
CA GLY A 70 -23.26 18.34 -13.75
C GLY A 70 -23.87 18.25 -12.35
N ASP A 71 -23.33 17.43 -11.44
CA ASP A 71 -23.85 17.27 -10.08
C ASP A 71 -23.37 18.40 -9.15
N ARG A 72 -24.24 18.76 -8.20
CA ARG A 72 -23.99 19.79 -7.17
C ARG A 72 -24.28 19.28 -5.74
N ASN A 73 -24.62 18.00 -5.59
CA ASN A 73 -24.83 17.37 -4.31
C ASN A 73 -23.48 16.99 -3.68
N MET A 74 -23.07 17.72 -2.64
CA MET A 74 -21.82 17.43 -1.92
C MET A 74 -21.77 16.03 -1.31
N MET A 75 -22.91 15.36 -1.10
CA MET A 75 -22.91 13.98 -0.59
C MET A 75 -22.42 12.97 -1.63
N HIS A 76 -22.39 13.34 -2.92
CA HIS A 76 -21.84 12.52 -4.00
C HIS A 76 -20.39 12.89 -4.33
N SER A 77 -19.75 13.77 -3.54
CA SER A 77 -18.35 14.12 -3.78
C SER A 77 -17.43 12.95 -3.44
N ASN A 78 -16.35 12.80 -4.20
CA ASN A 78 -15.17 12.06 -3.77
C ASN A 78 -14.12 13.08 -3.35
N VAL A 79 -13.50 12.86 -2.19
CA VAL A 79 -12.28 13.57 -1.78
C VAL A 79 -11.15 12.56 -1.66
N GLY A 80 -10.14 12.65 -2.52
CA GLY A 80 -9.01 11.74 -2.50
C GLY A 80 -7.67 12.44 -2.36
N MET A 81 -6.69 11.74 -1.80
CA MET A 81 -5.31 12.20 -1.76
C MET A 81 -4.56 11.66 -2.98
N TYR A 82 -4.47 12.49 -4.02
CA TYR A 82 -3.80 12.16 -5.29
C TYR A 82 -2.70 13.18 -5.52
N ARG A 83 -1.43 12.74 -5.59
CA ARG A 83 -0.32 13.69 -5.74
C ARG A 83 -0.49 14.54 -7.00
N ILE A 84 -0.10 15.81 -6.90
CA ILE A 84 -0.30 16.81 -7.95
C ILE A 84 1.04 17.36 -8.38
N GLN A 85 1.39 17.22 -9.65
CA GLN A 85 2.60 17.82 -10.20
C GLN A 85 2.35 19.27 -10.59
N LEU A 86 3.02 20.21 -9.92
CA LEU A 86 2.85 21.65 -10.12
C LEU A 86 3.74 22.23 -11.22
N SER A 87 4.92 21.64 -11.42
CA SER A 87 5.94 22.14 -12.34
C SER A 87 6.80 21.02 -12.91
N GLY A 88 7.64 21.36 -13.89
CA GLY A 88 8.46 20.40 -14.64
C GLY A 88 7.66 19.67 -15.72
N ASN A 89 8.31 18.70 -16.37
CA ASN A 89 7.77 17.98 -17.53
C ASN A 89 7.17 18.94 -18.59
N ASP A 90 6.07 18.53 -19.21
CA ASP A 90 5.48 19.19 -20.38
C ASP A 90 4.26 20.05 -20.00
N TYR A 91 4.06 20.30 -18.70
CA TYR A 91 2.98 21.14 -18.18
C TYR A 91 3.28 22.62 -18.42
N ILE A 92 2.29 23.36 -18.93
CA ILE A 92 2.39 24.80 -19.12
C ILE A 92 2.23 25.48 -17.75
N GLN A 93 3.32 26.06 -17.24
CA GLN A 93 3.34 26.71 -15.93
C GLN A 93 2.20 27.74 -15.79
N ASN A 94 1.54 27.72 -14.63
CA ASN A 94 0.36 28.52 -14.29
C ASN A 94 -0.94 28.21 -15.06
N GLN A 95 -0.91 27.32 -16.05
CA GLN A 95 -2.09 26.94 -16.82
C GLN A 95 -2.46 25.47 -16.60
N GLU A 96 -1.49 24.61 -16.37
CA GLU A 96 -1.71 23.16 -16.31
C GLU A 96 -0.96 22.54 -15.14
N ILE A 97 -1.56 21.49 -14.56
CA ILE A 97 -0.92 20.64 -13.55
C ILE A 97 -1.25 19.17 -13.80
N GLY A 98 -0.38 18.28 -13.34
CA GLY A 98 -0.55 16.83 -13.44
C GLY A 98 -1.38 16.26 -12.29
N LEU A 99 -2.31 15.35 -12.59
CA LEU A 99 -3.17 14.71 -11.60
C LEU A 99 -2.95 13.19 -11.60
N HIS A 100 -2.22 12.68 -10.59
CA HIS A 100 -1.92 11.26 -10.48
C HIS A 100 -2.90 10.55 -9.54
N TYR A 101 -3.92 9.89 -10.09
CA TYR A 101 -4.76 8.95 -9.34
C TYR A 101 -4.61 7.52 -9.88
N GLN A 102 -4.70 6.54 -8.97
CA GLN A 102 -4.49 5.13 -9.25
C GLN A 102 -5.82 4.37 -9.49
N LEU A 103 -5.73 3.09 -9.81
CA LEU A 103 -6.90 2.20 -9.84
C LEU A 103 -7.63 2.16 -8.48
N HIS A 104 -8.92 1.83 -8.50
CA HIS A 104 -9.78 1.74 -7.32
C HIS A 104 -9.97 3.05 -6.54
N ARG A 105 -9.74 4.21 -7.15
CA ARG A 105 -10.01 5.54 -6.57
C ARG A 105 -11.33 6.12 -7.06
N GLY A 106 -12.08 6.78 -6.17
CA GLY A 106 -13.44 7.28 -6.45
C GLY A 106 -13.51 8.27 -7.62
N ILE A 107 -12.47 9.09 -7.81
CA ILE A 107 -12.36 10.00 -8.96
C ILE A 107 -12.45 9.28 -10.31
N GLY A 108 -11.99 8.02 -10.38
CA GLY A 108 -12.06 7.22 -11.60
C GLY A 108 -13.51 7.01 -12.07
N VAL A 109 -14.45 6.83 -11.14
CA VAL A 109 -15.88 6.67 -11.44
C VAL A 109 -16.45 7.96 -12.04
N HIS A 110 -16.13 9.12 -11.44
CA HIS A 110 -16.56 10.42 -11.96
C HIS A 110 -15.93 10.72 -13.33
N HIS A 111 -14.67 10.36 -13.53
CA HIS A 111 -13.99 10.52 -14.82
C HIS A 111 -14.63 9.62 -15.89
N SER A 112 -14.98 8.37 -15.57
CA SER A 112 -15.72 7.52 -16.53
C SER A 112 -17.05 8.14 -16.96
N GLN A 113 -17.78 8.76 -16.04
CA GLN A 113 -19.00 9.50 -16.36
C GLN A 113 -18.71 10.74 -17.21
N TYR A 114 -17.61 11.45 -16.94
CA TYR A 114 -17.17 12.60 -17.74
C TYR A 114 -16.87 12.23 -19.19
N ILE A 115 -16.23 11.08 -19.43
CA ILE A 115 -15.96 10.62 -20.79
C ILE A 115 -17.26 10.52 -21.62
N GLN A 116 -18.36 10.16 -20.96
CA GLN A 116 -19.69 10.01 -21.58
C GLN A 116 -20.55 11.29 -21.53
N SER A 117 -20.01 12.40 -21.04
CA SER A 117 -20.74 13.65 -20.83
C SER A 117 -20.08 14.83 -21.57
N GLU A 118 -20.89 15.82 -21.92
CA GLU A 118 -20.42 17.12 -22.44
C GLU A 118 -20.20 18.15 -21.33
N GLU A 119 -20.63 17.85 -20.10
CA GLU A 119 -20.42 18.72 -18.95
C GLU A 119 -18.94 18.76 -18.54
N PRO A 120 -18.39 19.92 -18.13
CA PRO A 120 -17.00 20.04 -17.73
C PRO A 120 -16.72 19.23 -16.45
N PHE A 121 -15.59 18.52 -16.42
CA PHE A 121 -15.16 17.79 -15.23
C PHE A 121 -14.35 18.68 -14.30
N ARG A 122 -15.08 19.37 -13.43
CA ARG A 122 -14.52 20.32 -12.47
C ARG A 122 -13.85 19.62 -11.31
N CYS A 123 -12.67 20.10 -10.97
CA CYS A 123 -11.87 19.64 -9.85
C CYS A 123 -11.51 20.82 -8.94
N ALA A 124 -11.54 20.59 -7.63
CA ALA A 124 -11.06 21.54 -6.64
C ALA A 124 -10.07 20.83 -5.71
N ILE A 125 -8.84 21.34 -5.67
CA ILE A 125 -7.74 20.78 -4.87
C ILE A 125 -7.55 21.69 -3.67
N PHE A 126 -7.66 21.14 -2.47
CA PHE A 126 -7.44 21.87 -1.22
C PHE A 126 -6.12 21.46 -0.58
N VAL A 127 -5.41 22.44 -0.03
CA VAL A 127 -4.18 22.23 0.75
C VAL A 127 -4.34 22.91 2.10
N GLY A 128 -3.91 22.24 3.16
CA GLY A 128 -4.03 22.70 4.55
C GLY A 128 -5.46 22.60 5.11
N GLY A 129 -5.78 23.49 6.05
CA GLY A 129 -6.97 23.41 6.88
C GLY A 129 -6.84 22.41 8.03
N PRO A 130 -7.96 21.95 8.61
CA PRO A 130 -7.95 20.96 9.69
C PRO A 130 -7.28 19.64 9.25
N PRO A 131 -6.40 19.04 10.07
CA PRO A 131 -5.75 17.77 9.74
C PRO A 131 -6.73 16.65 9.39
N ALA A 132 -7.90 16.64 10.03
CA ALA A 132 -8.99 15.70 9.76
C ALA A 132 -9.45 15.69 8.30
N HIS A 133 -9.31 16.80 7.56
CA HIS A 133 -9.70 16.86 6.16
C HIS A 133 -8.71 16.09 5.27
N ALA A 134 -7.41 16.33 5.43
CA ALA A 134 -6.39 15.58 4.70
C ALA A 134 -6.45 14.08 5.07
N PHE A 135 -6.59 13.76 6.36
CA PHE A 135 -6.73 12.37 6.80
C PHE A 135 -7.99 11.68 6.27
N SER A 136 -9.11 12.41 6.13
CA SER A 136 -10.34 11.83 5.55
C SER A 136 -10.17 11.42 4.10
N ALA A 137 -9.28 12.07 3.35
CA ALA A 137 -9.06 11.84 1.93
C ALA A 137 -8.26 10.54 1.63
N ILE A 138 -7.66 9.92 2.65
CA ILE A 138 -6.93 8.65 2.55
C ILE A 138 -7.71 7.47 3.17
N MET A 139 -8.77 7.73 3.94
CA MET A 139 -9.50 6.67 4.64
C MET A 139 -10.28 5.75 3.67
N PRO A 140 -10.13 4.40 3.76
CA PRO A 140 -11.03 3.47 3.08
C PRO A 140 -12.42 3.44 3.75
N LEU A 141 -13.29 4.38 3.36
CA LEU A 141 -14.63 4.49 3.94
C LEU A 141 -15.61 3.45 3.36
N PRO A 142 -16.60 3.01 4.15
CA PRO A 142 -17.69 2.17 3.66
C PRO A 142 -18.58 2.95 2.67
N GLU A 143 -19.25 2.22 1.78
CA GLU A 143 -20.18 2.82 0.83
C GLU A 143 -21.27 3.65 1.54
N GLY A 144 -21.55 4.84 0.99
CA GLY A 144 -22.56 5.76 1.52
C GLY A 144 -22.08 6.64 2.68
N LEU A 145 -20.84 6.53 3.15
CA LEU A 145 -20.21 7.50 4.04
C LEU A 145 -19.20 8.36 3.24
N SER A 146 -19.55 9.62 2.97
CA SER A 146 -18.64 10.52 2.25
C SER A 146 -17.45 10.95 3.10
N GLU A 147 -16.32 11.23 2.46
CA GLU A 147 -15.11 11.72 3.11
C GLU A 147 -15.35 13.05 3.85
N LEU A 148 -16.22 13.90 3.31
CA LEU A 148 -16.65 15.14 3.97
C LEU A 148 -17.39 14.88 5.29
N THR A 149 -18.20 13.81 5.31
CA THR A 149 -18.95 13.43 6.51
C THR A 149 -17.99 12.91 7.58
N PHE A 150 -17.07 12.04 7.17
CA PHE A 150 -16.04 11.51 8.05
C PHE A 150 -15.11 12.60 8.58
N ALA A 151 -14.69 13.54 7.74
CA ALA A 151 -13.90 14.71 8.12
C ALA A 151 -14.59 15.51 9.24
N GLY A 152 -15.91 15.73 9.12
CA GLY A 152 -16.67 16.47 10.12
C GLY A 152 -16.86 15.73 11.44
N MET A 153 -17.04 14.40 11.38
CA MET A 153 -17.08 13.53 12.56
C MET A 153 -15.74 13.55 13.30
N LEU A 154 -14.63 13.36 12.56
CA LEU A 154 -13.29 13.32 13.12
C LEU A 154 -12.83 14.67 13.67
N ALA A 155 -13.16 15.77 13.00
CA ALA A 155 -12.84 17.12 13.46
C ALA A 155 -13.69 17.60 14.64
N GLY A 156 -14.76 16.90 15.00
CA GLY A 156 -15.74 17.38 15.97
C GLY A 156 -16.48 18.66 15.54
N ARG A 157 -16.44 18.99 14.23
CA ARG A 157 -17.13 20.14 13.64
C ARG A 157 -17.44 19.87 12.17
N ARG A 158 -18.56 20.40 11.67
CA ARG A 158 -18.97 20.21 10.26
C ARG A 158 -17.90 20.71 9.28
N PHE A 159 -17.70 19.96 8.19
CA PHE A 159 -16.93 20.42 7.03
C PHE A 159 -17.65 21.61 6.39
N ARG A 160 -16.97 22.75 6.29
CA ARG A 160 -17.57 24.00 5.77
C ARG A 160 -17.17 24.20 4.31
N TYR A 161 -18.15 24.43 3.44
CA TYR A 161 -17.90 24.64 2.02
C TYR A 161 -18.76 25.77 1.45
N PHE A 162 -18.41 26.29 0.28
CA PHE A 162 -19.25 27.20 -0.49
C PHE A 162 -19.04 26.95 -1.99
N TRP A 163 -19.89 27.53 -2.83
CA TRP A 163 -19.73 27.43 -4.28
C TRP A 163 -19.26 28.76 -4.87
N LYS A 164 -18.26 28.72 -5.76
CA LYS A 164 -17.80 29.90 -6.50
C LYS A 164 -17.35 29.48 -7.89
N ASN A 165 -17.75 30.23 -8.92
CA ASN A 165 -17.44 29.95 -10.33
C ASN A 165 -17.77 28.51 -10.75
N GLY A 166 -18.77 27.89 -10.13
CA GLY A 166 -19.15 26.51 -10.43
C GLY A 166 -18.31 25.42 -9.76
N PHE A 167 -17.39 25.77 -8.85
CA PHE A 167 -16.60 24.83 -8.04
C PHE A 167 -17.09 24.76 -6.60
N PRO A 168 -17.12 23.58 -5.97
CA PRO A 168 -17.24 23.43 -4.52
C PRO A 168 -15.88 23.72 -3.86
N ILE A 169 -15.84 24.69 -2.95
CA ILE A 169 -14.62 25.15 -2.30
C ILE A 169 -14.72 24.92 -0.79
N SER A 170 -13.68 24.33 -0.20
CA SER A 170 -13.53 24.26 1.25
C SER A 170 -13.30 25.66 1.83
N ALA A 171 -14.15 26.07 2.78
CA ALA A 171 -13.99 27.34 3.49
C ALA A 171 -12.86 27.28 4.54
N ASP A 172 -12.39 26.08 4.85
CA ASP A 172 -11.43 25.80 5.90
C ASP A 172 -9.98 25.66 5.40
N ALA A 173 -9.79 25.55 4.08
CA ALA A 173 -8.48 25.32 3.47
C ALA A 173 -7.56 26.54 3.53
N ASP A 174 -6.25 26.28 3.53
CA ASP A 174 -5.21 27.30 3.42
C ASP A 174 -5.08 27.81 1.98
N PHE A 175 -5.05 26.87 1.02
CA PHE A 175 -4.99 27.12 -0.42
C PHE A 175 -6.04 26.29 -1.15
N VAL A 176 -6.57 26.83 -2.25
CA VAL A 176 -7.49 26.14 -3.15
C VAL A 176 -7.06 26.39 -4.59
N ILE A 177 -6.86 25.31 -5.35
CA ILE A 177 -6.67 25.35 -6.80
C ILE A 177 -7.95 24.83 -7.44
N THR A 178 -8.58 25.61 -8.31
CA THR A 178 -9.76 25.17 -9.08
C THR A 178 -9.40 25.06 -10.55
N GLY A 179 -9.91 24.02 -11.22
CA GLY A 179 -9.66 23.82 -12.64
C GLY A 179 -10.51 22.72 -13.24
N THR A 180 -10.43 22.59 -14.56
CA THR A 180 -11.18 21.59 -15.32
C THR A 180 -10.23 20.51 -15.85
N ILE A 181 -10.55 19.25 -15.60
CA ILE A 181 -9.77 18.12 -16.13
C ILE A 181 -10.06 18.02 -17.63
N ARG A 182 -9.00 17.96 -18.43
CA ARG A 182 -9.11 17.96 -19.89
C ARG A 182 -9.48 16.58 -20.42
N LYS A 183 -10.56 16.50 -21.20
CA LYS A 183 -10.90 15.32 -22.00
C LYS A 183 -9.75 14.99 -22.96
N ASP A 184 -9.42 13.71 -23.05
CA ASP A 184 -8.49 13.14 -24.03
C ASP A 184 -7.07 13.73 -24.05
N LEU A 185 -6.69 14.52 -23.04
CA LEU A 185 -5.34 15.04 -22.87
C LEU A 185 -4.68 14.39 -21.65
N LYS A 186 -3.52 13.80 -21.90
CA LYS A 186 -2.63 13.28 -20.87
C LYS A 186 -1.25 13.87 -21.10
N LYS A 187 -0.53 14.10 -20.02
CA LYS A 187 0.86 14.53 -20.06
C LYS A 187 1.66 13.71 -19.08
N PRO A 188 2.97 13.58 -19.32
CA PRO A 188 3.81 12.77 -18.48
C PRO A 188 4.00 13.39 -17.09
N GLU A 189 3.66 12.61 -16.06
CA GLU A 189 3.87 12.90 -14.64
C GLU A 189 5.05 12.11 -14.10
N GLY A 190 5.72 12.63 -13.07
CA GLY A 190 6.86 11.98 -12.45
C GLY A 190 8.16 12.16 -13.26
N PRO A 191 9.24 11.42 -12.94
CA PRO A 191 9.34 10.45 -11.85
C PRO A 191 9.10 11.08 -10.47
N PHE A 192 8.78 10.26 -9.48
CA PHE A 192 8.47 10.73 -8.12
C PHE A 192 8.90 9.68 -7.09
N GLY A 193 9.59 10.09 -6.03
CA GLY A 193 9.95 9.15 -4.97
C GLY A 193 8.74 8.71 -4.15
N ASP A 194 8.47 7.40 -4.12
CA ASP A 194 7.24 6.82 -3.59
C ASP A 194 7.42 6.03 -2.28
N HIS A 195 6.31 5.72 -1.62
CA HIS A 195 6.25 5.03 -0.32
C HIS A 195 6.81 3.59 -0.34
N LEU A 196 7.02 3.01 -1.52
CA LEU A 196 7.73 1.73 -1.63
C LEU A 196 9.25 1.87 -1.42
N GLY A 197 9.79 3.09 -1.34
CA GLY A 197 11.23 3.33 -1.27
C GLY A 197 11.93 3.33 -2.62
N TYR A 198 11.16 3.44 -3.71
CA TYR A 198 11.64 3.52 -5.09
C TYR A 198 10.99 4.70 -5.81
N TYR A 199 11.58 5.12 -6.93
CA TYR A 199 10.97 6.09 -7.83
C TYR A 199 9.82 5.47 -8.62
N SER A 200 8.62 6.05 -8.52
CA SER A 200 7.65 5.95 -9.60
C SER A 200 8.29 6.44 -10.90
N LEU A 201 8.21 5.64 -11.96
CA LEU A 201 8.64 6.05 -13.29
C LEU A 201 7.67 7.08 -13.90
N ARG A 202 8.09 7.68 -15.01
CA ARG A 202 7.30 8.67 -15.76
C ARG A 202 6.19 7.95 -16.54
N HIS A 203 4.94 8.37 -16.36
CA HIS A 203 3.77 7.85 -17.09
C HIS A 203 2.80 8.97 -17.45
N ASP A 204 1.94 8.73 -18.44
CA ASP A 204 0.93 9.71 -18.86
C ASP A 204 -0.28 9.71 -17.93
N PHE A 205 -0.54 10.85 -17.30
CA PHE A 205 -1.67 11.08 -16.41
C PHE A 205 -2.56 12.24 -16.90
N PRO A 206 -3.83 12.31 -16.43
CA PRO A 206 -4.73 13.40 -16.75
C PRO A 206 -4.15 14.78 -16.40
N VAL A 207 -4.52 15.77 -17.20
CA VAL A 207 -4.13 17.17 -17.03
C VAL A 207 -5.31 17.97 -16.53
N MET A 208 -5.09 18.79 -15.50
CA MET A 208 -6.05 19.79 -15.07
C MET A 208 -5.63 21.17 -15.57
N GLU A 209 -6.52 21.83 -16.30
CA GLU A 209 -6.37 23.24 -16.68
C GLU A 209 -6.79 24.13 -15.50
N VAL A 210 -5.84 24.91 -14.98
CA VAL A 210 -6.00 25.74 -13.79
C VAL A 210 -6.75 27.02 -14.13
N GLU A 211 -7.83 27.29 -13.40
CA GLU A 211 -8.62 28.52 -13.56
C GLU A 211 -8.31 29.56 -12.49
N ASN A 212 -8.14 29.12 -11.23
CA ASN A 212 -7.87 30.04 -10.12
C ASN A 212 -7.06 29.35 -9.03
N VAL A 213 -6.17 30.12 -8.40
CA VAL A 213 -5.48 29.74 -7.16
C VAL A 213 -5.85 30.76 -6.08
N TYR A 214 -6.49 30.30 -5.02
CA TYR A 214 -6.91 31.10 -3.88
C TYR A 214 -6.08 30.75 -2.64
N HIS A 215 -5.92 31.71 -1.74
CA HIS A 215 -5.29 31.47 -0.45
C HIS A 215 -5.89 32.35 0.65
N ARG A 216 -5.87 31.83 1.89
CA ARG A 216 -6.23 32.62 3.06
C ARG A 216 -5.10 33.57 3.47
N LYS A 217 -5.39 34.50 4.38
CA LYS A 217 -4.37 35.33 5.03
C LYS A 217 -3.47 34.45 5.89
N ASN A 218 -2.15 34.63 5.78
CA ASN A 218 -1.13 33.85 6.52
C ASN A 218 -1.31 32.33 6.33
N ALA A 219 -1.56 31.91 5.09
CA ALA A 219 -1.75 30.51 4.75
C ALA A 219 -0.48 29.69 5.00
N ILE A 220 -0.67 28.46 5.51
CA ILE A 220 0.37 27.47 5.80
C ILE A 220 0.29 26.39 4.73
N TRP A 221 1.44 26.04 4.16
CA TRP A 221 1.53 24.99 3.17
C TRP A 221 1.78 23.64 3.86
N HIS A 222 0.78 22.77 3.79
CA HIS A 222 0.84 21.43 4.34
C HIS A 222 1.51 20.48 3.33
N PHE A 223 2.57 19.80 3.76
CA PHE A 223 3.31 18.86 2.92
C PHE A 223 3.91 17.73 3.76
N THR A 224 4.23 16.64 3.08
CA THR A 224 5.01 15.51 3.60
C THR A 224 6.06 15.06 2.59
N VAL A 225 6.99 14.22 3.04
CA VAL A 225 7.95 13.49 2.20
C VAL A 225 7.65 12.00 2.34
N VAL A 226 7.37 11.34 1.22
CA VAL A 226 7.17 9.89 1.18
C VAL A 226 8.44 9.20 0.70
N GLY A 227 8.63 7.95 1.07
CA GLY A 227 9.82 7.19 0.74
C GLY A 227 9.81 5.83 1.40
N ARG A 228 10.99 5.22 1.57
CA ARG A 228 11.08 3.92 2.23
C ARG A 228 10.53 4.02 3.67
N PRO A 229 9.60 3.13 4.09
CA PRO A 229 9.01 3.19 5.42
C PRO A 229 10.06 2.97 6.52
N PRO A 230 9.90 3.60 7.70
CA PRO A 230 8.75 4.41 8.09
C PRO A 230 8.84 5.88 7.62
N GLN A 231 7.70 6.47 7.22
CA GLN A 231 7.53 7.92 7.03
C GLN A 231 6.21 8.38 7.68
N GLU A 232 5.74 9.61 7.42
CA GLU A 232 4.47 10.11 7.99
C GLU A 232 3.26 9.25 7.58
N ASP A 233 3.28 8.70 6.36
CA ASP A 233 2.30 7.74 5.87
C ASP A 233 2.19 6.47 6.71
N THR A 234 3.28 6.00 7.33
CA THR A 234 3.25 4.93 8.33
C THR A 234 2.38 5.30 9.53
N SER A 235 2.40 6.56 9.96
CA SER A 235 1.56 7.04 11.07
C SER A 235 0.08 7.10 10.66
N PHE A 236 -0.20 7.50 9.41
CA PHE A 236 -1.56 7.42 8.87
C PHE A 236 -2.04 5.97 8.78
N GLY A 237 -1.21 5.05 8.26
CA GLY A 237 -1.50 3.63 8.18
C GLY A 237 -1.81 3.02 9.54
N TRP A 238 -1.00 3.31 10.56
CA TRP A 238 -1.24 2.87 11.94
C TRP A 238 -2.60 3.35 12.46
N LEU A 239 -2.93 4.63 12.29
CA LEU A 239 -4.22 5.18 12.75
C LEU A 239 -5.40 4.58 11.99
N ILE A 240 -5.28 4.39 10.68
CA ILE A 240 -6.30 3.71 9.87
C ILE A 240 -6.52 2.30 10.42
N HIS A 241 -5.45 1.54 10.66
CA HIS A 241 -5.52 0.20 11.25
C HIS A 241 -6.28 0.19 12.58
N GLN A 242 -5.95 1.10 13.50
CA GLN A 242 -6.65 1.22 14.80
C GLN A 242 -8.16 1.51 14.65
N LEU A 243 -8.56 2.26 13.61
CA LEU A 243 -9.96 2.60 13.36
C LEU A 243 -10.74 1.47 12.69
N VAL A 244 -10.09 0.68 11.82
CA VAL A 244 -10.75 -0.36 11.01
C VAL A 244 -10.69 -1.76 11.63
N GLU A 245 -9.69 -2.06 12.46
CA GLU A 245 -9.50 -3.38 13.09
C GLU A 245 -10.76 -3.89 13.83
N PRO A 246 -11.50 -3.06 14.61
CA PRO A 246 -12.75 -3.51 15.25
C PRO A 246 -13.88 -3.87 14.28
N LEU A 247 -13.76 -3.48 13.01
CA LEU A 247 -14.76 -3.75 11.96
C LEU A 247 -14.40 -5.01 11.15
N THR A 248 -13.18 -5.52 11.26
CA THR A 248 -12.66 -6.62 10.44
C THR A 248 -13.55 -7.87 10.47
N GLU A 249 -13.97 -8.34 11.64
CA GLU A 249 -14.82 -9.55 11.75
C GLU A 249 -16.20 -9.37 11.09
N SER A 250 -16.74 -8.15 11.12
CA SER A 250 -18.03 -7.83 10.50
C SER A 250 -17.92 -7.73 8.97
N GLU A 251 -16.78 -7.23 8.47
CA GLU A 251 -16.51 -7.08 7.05
C GLU A 251 -16.02 -8.37 6.39
N PHE A 252 -15.33 -9.23 7.16
CA PHE A 252 -14.73 -10.48 6.72
C PHE A 252 -15.04 -11.60 7.72
N PRO A 253 -16.22 -12.24 7.62
CA PRO A 253 -16.61 -13.29 8.54
C PRO A 253 -15.61 -14.45 8.59
N GLY A 254 -15.18 -14.82 9.79
CA GLY A 254 -14.18 -15.89 10.02
C GLY A 254 -12.73 -15.42 10.06
N ILE A 255 -12.46 -14.15 9.73
CA ILE A 255 -11.15 -13.52 9.85
C ILE A 255 -11.11 -12.71 11.14
N ARG A 256 -10.16 -13.05 12.01
CA ARG A 256 -9.96 -12.40 13.31
C ARG A 256 -9.05 -11.17 13.20
N GLU A 257 -8.04 -11.24 12.33
CA GLU A 257 -6.99 -10.22 12.28
C GLU A 257 -6.45 -10.08 10.85
N VAL A 258 -6.20 -8.85 10.41
CA VAL A 258 -5.63 -8.51 9.10
C VAL A 258 -4.62 -7.40 9.30
N GLN A 259 -3.41 -7.58 8.75
CA GLN A 259 -2.32 -6.61 8.87
C GLN A 259 -1.61 -6.42 7.54
N ALA A 260 -1.68 -5.20 7.02
CA ALA A 260 -0.90 -4.76 5.87
C ALA A 260 0.49 -4.37 6.38
N VAL A 261 1.55 -4.96 5.83
CA VAL A 261 2.88 -4.83 6.42
C VAL A 261 3.56 -3.57 5.90
N ASP A 262 3.61 -2.54 6.74
CA ASP A 262 4.20 -1.23 6.43
C ASP A 262 5.63 -1.33 5.87
N ALA A 263 6.51 -2.10 6.53
CA ALA A 263 7.90 -2.28 6.07
C ALA A 263 8.03 -2.95 4.69
N ALA A 264 6.98 -3.62 4.21
CA ALA A 264 6.91 -4.21 2.87
C ALA A 264 6.25 -3.27 1.84
N GLY A 265 5.99 -2.01 2.19
CA GLY A 265 5.28 -1.06 1.35
C GLY A 265 3.75 -1.11 1.50
N VAL A 266 3.25 -1.52 2.66
CA VAL A 266 1.82 -1.67 3.00
C VAL A 266 1.11 -2.76 2.18
N HIS A 267 0.85 -2.51 0.90
CA HIS A 267 0.05 -3.40 0.05
C HIS A 267 0.75 -4.70 -0.37
N PRO A 268 2.07 -4.76 -0.68
CA PRO A 268 2.69 -5.97 -1.21
C PRO A 268 2.53 -7.22 -0.33
N LEU A 269 2.49 -7.08 0.99
CA LEU A 269 2.36 -8.18 1.94
C LEU A 269 1.19 -7.94 2.90
N LEU A 270 0.24 -8.89 2.91
CA LEU A 270 -0.86 -8.96 3.85
C LEU A 270 -0.74 -10.22 4.70
N LEU A 271 -0.80 -10.04 6.01
CA LEU A 271 -0.88 -11.12 6.99
C LEU A 271 -2.30 -11.21 7.53
N ALA A 272 -2.83 -12.42 7.65
CA ALA A 272 -4.19 -12.62 8.17
C ALA A 272 -4.28 -13.85 9.08
N ILE A 273 -5.19 -13.79 10.05
CA ILE A 273 -5.58 -14.93 10.87
C ILE A 273 -7.04 -15.23 10.60
N GLY A 274 -7.24 -16.35 9.91
CA GLY A 274 -8.56 -16.89 9.61
C GLY A 274 -8.93 -18.01 10.56
N SER A 275 -9.97 -18.74 10.19
CA SER A 275 -10.45 -19.90 10.94
C SER A 275 -10.92 -21.02 10.00
N GLU A 276 -10.63 -22.28 10.38
CA GLU A 276 -11.19 -23.49 9.75
C GLU A 276 -12.25 -24.11 10.68
N ARG A 277 -13.54 -23.83 10.44
CA ARG A 277 -14.63 -24.11 11.39
C ARG A 277 -15.58 -25.22 10.96
N TYR A 278 -15.80 -25.38 9.66
CA TYR A 278 -16.94 -26.15 9.17
C TYR A 278 -16.87 -27.66 9.40
N MET A 279 -15.67 -28.25 9.42
CA MET A 279 -15.51 -29.71 9.51
C MET A 279 -14.44 -30.10 10.54
N PRO A 280 -14.69 -29.92 11.85
CA PRO A 280 -13.70 -30.15 12.91
C PRO A 280 -13.34 -31.63 13.14
N PHE A 281 -14.06 -32.56 12.51
CA PHE A 281 -13.90 -34.00 12.67
C PHE A 281 -13.00 -34.66 11.60
N ARG A 282 -12.51 -33.89 10.61
CA ARG A 282 -11.57 -34.38 9.59
C ARG A 282 -10.19 -33.74 9.75
N GLN A 283 -9.23 -34.27 9.01
CA GLN A 283 -7.93 -33.62 8.86
C GLN A 283 -8.11 -32.18 8.37
N LYS A 284 -7.46 -31.23 9.05
CA LYS A 284 -7.48 -29.82 8.68
C LYS A 284 -6.77 -29.62 7.33
N ASN A 285 -7.50 -29.00 6.40
CA ASN A 285 -7.00 -28.50 5.12
C ASN A 285 -7.44 -27.03 4.98
N PRO A 286 -6.75 -26.22 4.16
CA PRO A 286 -7.07 -24.82 4.01
C PRO A 286 -8.28 -24.69 3.08
N GLU A 287 -9.49 -24.83 3.60
CA GLU A 287 -10.72 -24.85 2.82
C GLU A 287 -11.50 -23.56 3.06
N GLU A 288 -11.81 -23.28 4.32
CA GLU A 288 -12.43 -22.02 4.71
C GLU A 288 -11.44 -20.85 4.59
N LEU A 289 -10.16 -21.07 4.91
CA LEU A 289 -9.09 -20.09 4.73
C LEU A 289 -8.97 -19.62 3.29
N LEU A 290 -9.13 -20.51 2.30
CA LEU A 290 -9.09 -20.12 0.90
C LEU A 290 -10.29 -19.25 0.51
N THR A 291 -11.47 -19.52 1.07
CA THR A 291 -12.65 -18.68 0.86
C THR A 291 -12.42 -17.28 1.45
N GLN A 292 -11.91 -17.22 2.67
CA GLN A 292 -11.55 -15.98 3.36
C GLN A 292 -10.46 -15.21 2.60
N ALA A 293 -9.43 -15.90 2.09
CA ALA A 293 -8.35 -15.30 1.33
C ALA A 293 -8.83 -14.67 0.02
N ASN A 294 -9.70 -15.36 -0.72
CA ASN A 294 -10.29 -14.80 -1.94
C ASN A 294 -11.20 -13.59 -1.62
N HIS A 295 -11.89 -13.58 -0.48
CA HIS A 295 -12.67 -12.42 -0.05
C HIS A 295 -11.75 -11.22 0.25
N LEU A 296 -10.63 -11.42 0.95
CA LEU A 296 -9.62 -10.36 1.16
C LEU A 296 -9.09 -9.82 -0.17
N LEU A 297 -8.67 -10.70 -1.08
CA LEU A 297 -8.13 -10.29 -2.38
C LEU A 297 -9.19 -9.72 -3.33
N GLY A 298 -10.48 -9.93 -3.05
CA GLY A 298 -11.59 -9.41 -3.86
C GLY A 298 -12.12 -8.05 -3.42
N LYS A 299 -11.62 -7.46 -2.33
CA LYS A 299 -12.23 -6.29 -1.69
C LYS A 299 -11.26 -5.11 -1.58
N GLY A 300 -11.75 -3.90 -1.91
CA GLY A 300 -11.10 -2.63 -1.61
C GLY A 300 -9.59 -2.60 -1.89
N GLN A 301 -8.83 -2.04 -0.94
CA GLN A 301 -7.36 -1.91 -1.05
C GLN A 301 -6.62 -3.24 -0.82
N THR A 302 -7.21 -4.21 -0.12
CA THR A 302 -6.59 -5.52 0.09
C THR A 302 -6.46 -6.32 -1.21
N SER A 303 -7.22 -5.96 -2.25
CA SER A 303 -7.07 -6.51 -3.60
C SER A 303 -5.72 -6.21 -4.25
N LEU A 304 -5.00 -5.17 -3.82
CA LEU A 304 -3.67 -4.83 -4.33
C LEU A 304 -2.57 -5.78 -3.81
N THR A 305 -2.88 -6.60 -2.81
CA THR A 305 -1.93 -7.53 -2.18
C THR A 305 -1.27 -8.48 -3.18
N LYS A 306 0.05 -8.62 -3.10
CA LYS A 306 0.81 -9.65 -3.85
C LYS A 306 0.95 -10.95 -3.08
N PHE A 307 1.32 -10.85 -1.81
CA PHE A 307 1.56 -11.98 -0.92
C PHE A 307 0.53 -11.94 0.20
N LEU A 308 -0.37 -12.92 0.22
CA LEU A 308 -1.29 -13.11 1.33
C LEU A 308 -0.87 -14.34 2.13
N LEU A 309 -0.35 -14.14 3.33
CA LEU A 309 -0.10 -15.21 4.28
C LEU A 309 -1.27 -15.27 5.25
N ILE A 310 -2.07 -16.34 5.16
CA ILE A 310 -3.22 -16.56 6.03
C ILE A 310 -3.02 -17.84 6.84
N ALA A 311 -3.20 -17.74 8.16
CA ALA A 311 -3.04 -18.87 9.07
C ALA A 311 -4.35 -19.19 9.81
N ASP A 312 -4.60 -20.47 10.08
CA ASP A 312 -5.70 -20.92 10.97
C ASP A 312 -5.39 -20.54 12.43
N GLY A 313 -6.18 -19.65 13.02
CA GLY A 313 -6.06 -19.25 14.42
C GLY A 313 -6.66 -20.27 15.41
N ASN A 314 -7.41 -21.27 14.94
CA ASN A 314 -8.09 -22.22 15.82
C ASN A 314 -7.09 -23.10 16.59
N GLY A 315 -7.06 -22.94 17.92
CA GLY A 315 -6.11 -23.61 18.80
C GLY A 315 -4.86 -22.78 19.14
N HIS A 316 -4.74 -21.58 18.56
CA HIS A 316 -3.60 -20.68 18.76
C HIS A 316 -4.06 -19.26 19.16
N PRO A 317 -4.68 -19.08 20.33
CA PRO A 317 -5.27 -17.80 20.74
C PRO A 317 -4.25 -16.65 20.82
N GLN A 318 -2.98 -16.99 21.11
CA GLN A 318 -1.87 -16.03 21.22
C GLN A 318 -1.21 -15.66 19.87
N LEU A 319 -1.58 -16.33 18.77
CA LEU A 319 -1.10 -15.94 17.44
C LEU A 319 -1.58 -14.52 17.14
N THR A 320 -0.74 -13.68 16.56
CA THR A 320 -1.11 -12.32 16.12
C THR A 320 -0.24 -11.93 14.93
N THR A 321 -0.81 -11.20 13.98
CA THR A 321 -0.11 -10.66 12.81
C THR A 321 0.71 -9.41 13.17
N HIS A 322 0.49 -8.81 14.34
CA HIS A 322 1.30 -7.69 14.86
C HIS A 322 2.71 -8.12 15.29
N ALA A 323 2.91 -9.39 15.61
CA ALA A 323 4.21 -9.95 16.00
C ALA A 323 4.85 -10.69 14.82
N TYR A 324 5.42 -9.94 13.87
CA TYR A 324 5.91 -10.49 12.59
C TYR A 324 6.81 -11.72 12.75
N PRO A 325 7.88 -11.74 13.58
CA PRO A 325 8.73 -12.92 13.70
C PRO A 325 7.97 -14.18 14.14
N GLN A 326 7.08 -14.04 15.13
CA GLN A 326 6.30 -15.15 15.68
C GLN A 326 5.24 -15.65 14.68
N PHE A 327 4.62 -14.73 13.93
CA PHE A 327 3.68 -15.09 12.87
C PHE A 327 4.38 -15.85 11.73
N PHE A 328 5.52 -15.35 11.24
CA PHE A 328 6.32 -16.03 10.22
C PHE A 328 6.80 -17.38 10.72
N GLN A 329 7.30 -17.48 11.95
CA GLN A 329 7.68 -18.76 12.55
C GLN A 329 6.50 -19.74 12.57
N HIS A 330 5.32 -19.30 13.03
CA HIS A 330 4.12 -20.14 13.08
C HIS A 330 3.78 -20.73 11.70
N VAL A 331 3.81 -19.88 10.66
CA VAL A 331 3.53 -20.28 9.27
C VAL A 331 4.60 -21.24 8.75
N LEU A 332 5.88 -20.89 8.85
CA LEU A 332 6.99 -21.67 8.29
C LEU A 332 7.14 -23.05 8.95
N GLU A 333 6.79 -23.17 10.24
CA GLU A 333 6.74 -24.44 10.96
C GLU A 333 5.66 -25.41 10.43
N ARG A 334 4.60 -24.90 9.78
CA ARG A 334 3.36 -25.64 9.49
C ARG A 334 3.02 -25.76 8.02
N ILE A 335 3.49 -24.83 7.18
CA ILE A 335 3.15 -24.77 5.75
C ILE A 335 3.47 -26.08 5.03
N ASP A 336 2.52 -26.59 4.25
CA ASP A 336 2.76 -27.69 3.32
C ASP A 336 3.04 -27.13 1.91
N LEU A 337 4.30 -27.16 1.48
CA LEU A 337 4.72 -26.59 0.20
C LEU A 337 4.24 -27.39 -1.03
N THR A 338 3.60 -28.55 -0.81
CA THR A 338 2.92 -29.30 -1.87
C THR A 338 1.43 -29.01 -1.98
N ARG A 339 0.87 -28.13 -1.13
CA ARG A 339 -0.58 -27.89 -1.04
C ARG A 339 -0.95 -26.41 -0.82
N ASP A 340 -0.20 -25.70 0.02
CA ASP A 340 -0.63 -24.43 0.61
C ASP A 340 -0.28 -23.19 -0.25
N LEU A 341 0.27 -23.39 -1.45
CA LEU A 341 0.72 -22.32 -2.35
C LEU A 341 -0.25 -22.12 -3.52
N HIS A 342 -1.02 -21.04 -3.51
CA HIS A 342 -2.04 -20.79 -4.52
C HIS A 342 -1.72 -19.53 -5.32
N PHE A 343 -1.22 -19.74 -6.54
CA PHE A 343 -0.80 -18.66 -7.44
C PHE A 343 -1.94 -18.15 -8.31
N GLN A 344 -2.01 -16.82 -8.44
CA GLN A 344 -2.72 -16.13 -9.51
C GLN A 344 -1.67 -15.50 -10.43
N THR A 345 -1.42 -16.09 -11.58
CA THR A 345 -0.21 -15.79 -12.38
C THR A 345 -0.38 -14.69 -13.42
N LYS A 346 -1.63 -14.28 -13.69
CA LYS A 346 -1.97 -13.17 -14.59
C LYS A 346 -3.13 -12.39 -13.99
N THR A 347 -2.81 -11.40 -13.16
CA THR A 347 -3.80 -10.62 -12.42
C THR A 347 -3.34 -9.18 -12.27
N THR A 348 -4.17 -8.35 -11.65
CA THR A 348 -3.88 -6.95 -11.42
C THR A 348 -3.09 -6.72 -10.13
N ILE A 349 -2.14 -5.80 -10.19
CA ILE A 349 -1.34 -5.37 -9.03
C ILE A 349 -1.34 -3.84 -8.92
N ASP A 350 -0.73 -3.32 -7.86
CA ASP A 350 -0.57 -1.89 -7.64
C ASP A 350 0.14 -1.21 -8.84
N THR A 351 -0.30 0.00 -9.16
CA THR A 351 0.31 0.87 -10.20
C THR A 351 1.78 1.14 -9.89
N LEU A 352 2.15 1.13 -8.60
CA LEU A 352 3.50 1.44 -8.12
C LEU A 352 4.42 0.22 -8.08
N ASP A 353 3.91 -0.96 -8.39
CA ASP A 353 4.68 -2.19 -8.34
C ASP A 353 5.41 -2.47 -9.66
N TYR A 354 6.74 -2.34 -9.63
CA TYR A 354 7.61 -2.57 -10.78
C TYR A 354 8.29 -3.95 -10.77
N SER A 355 7.81 -4.90 -9.95
CA SER A 355 8.24 -6.31 -10.07
C SER A 355 7.52 -7.05 -11.21
N GLY A 356 6.45 -6.45 -11.73
CA GLY A 356 5.72 -6.91 -12.91
C GLY A 356 6.36 -6.53 -14.25
N SER A 357 5.83 -7.09 -15.34
CA SER A 357 6.25 -6.79 -16.71
C SER A 357 5.45 -5.67 -17.38
N GLY A 358 4.45 -5.10 -16.70
CA GLY A 358 3.51 -4.16 -17.30
C GLY A 358 2.82 -3.27 -16.26
N TRP A 359 2.05 -2.29 -16.75
CA TRP A 359 1.32 -1.36 -15.89
C TRP A 359 0.11 -2.06 -15.25
N ASN A 360 0.08 -2.11 -13.92
CA ASN A 360 -0.98 -2.81 -13.16
C ASN A 360 -1.09 -4.32 -13.47
N GLU A 361 -0.04 -4.94 -14.04
CA GLU A 361 -0.02 -6.36 -14.40
C GLU A 361 1.01 -7.13 -13.57
N GLY A 362 0.61 -8.28 -13.02
CA GLY A 362 1.54 -9.15 -12.32
C GLY A 362 0.90 -10.42 -11.80
N SER A 363 1.38 -10.86 -10.65
CA SER A 363 0.93 -12.10 -10.02
C SER A 363 0.76 -11.97 -8.51
N LYS A 364 -0.03 -12.86 -7.93
CA LYS A 364 -0.28 -12.97 -6.49
C LYS A 364 -0.04 -14.40 -6.04
N VAL A 365 0.29 -14.58 -4.77
CA VAL A 365 0.30 -15.89 -4.11
C VAL A 365 -0.43 -15.81 -2.78
N ILE A 366 -1.35 -16.75 -2.57
CA ILE A 366 -1.92 -17.04 -1.26
C ILE A 366 -1.10 -18.19 -0.66
N ILE A 367 -0.61 -17.97 0.55
CA ILE A 367 0.02 -18.97 1.40
C ILE A 367 -0.98 -19.31 2.51
N ALA A 368 -1.74 -20.38 2.34
CA ALA A 368 -2.84 -20.75 3.24
C ALA A 368 -2.40 -21.83 4.22
N CYS A 369 -1.87 -21.42 5.36
CA CYS A 369 -1.26 -22.30 6.35
C CYS A 369 -2.29 -22.84 7.34
N CYS A 370 -2.46 -24.17 7.38
CA CYS A 370 -3.25 -24.85 8.41
C CYS A 370 -2.64 -26.20 8.81
N GLY A 371 -3.00 -26.66 10.00
CA GLY A 371 -2.62 -27.97 10.51
C GLY A 371 -1.48 -27.94 11.54
N GLU A 372 -0.96 -29.13 11.82
CA GLU A 372 0.01 -29.36 12.88
C GLU A 372 1.43 -28.92 12.48
N LYS A 373 2.28 -28.71 13.48
CA LYS A 373 3.70 -28.42 13.28
C LYS A 373 4.39 -29.56 12.51
N ARG A 374 5.11 -29.21 11.44
CA ARG A 374 5.80 -30.14 10.53
C ARG A 374 7.32 -30.03 10.58
N ARG A 375 7.84 -28.88 11.04
CA ARG A 375 9.26 -28.52 10.98
C ARG A 375 9.75 -27.94 12.29
N ASP A 376 11.04 -28.15 12.57
CA ASP A 376 11.76 -27.47 13.64
C ASP A 376 12.73 -26.49 12.99
N LEU A 377 12.37 -25.20 12.99
CA LEU A 377 13.17 -24.18 12.33
C LEU A 377 14.50 -23.95 13.06
N THR A 378 15.56 -23.66 12.30
CA THR A 378 16.91 -23.45 12.83
C THR A 378 17.60 -22.25 12.17
N THR A 379 18.68 -21.79 12.79
CA THR A 379 19.65 -20.81 12.25
C THR A 379 21.02 -21.43 12.04
N GLU A 380 21.07 -22.74 11.83
CA GLU A 380 22.29 -23.50 11.59
C GLU A 380 22.23 -24.20 10.24
N LEU A 381 23.38 -24.30 9.58
CA LEU A 381 23.56 -25.08 8.36
C LEU A 381 24.24 -26.42 8.72
N PRO A 382 24.06 -27.47 7.89
CA PRO A 382 24.79 -28.72 8.06
C PRO A 382 26.31 -28.50 8.16
N ILE A 383 27.01 -29.35 8.93
CA ILE A 383 28.47 -29.22 9.14
C ILE A 383 29.24 -29.33 7.80
N ASP A 384 28.75 -30.17 6.89
CA ASP A 384 29.30 -30.38 5.55
C ASP A 384 28.68 -29.43 4.50
N PHE A 385 27.97 -28.40 4.93
CA PHE A 385 27.33 -27.45 4.04
C PHE A 385 28.35 -26.67 3.23
N GLN A 386 28.18 -26.73 1.91
CA GLN A 386 28.96 -25.97 0.95
C GLN A 386 28.01 -25.26 0.01
N MET A 387 28.25 -23.97 -0.17
CA MET A 387 27.46 -23.16 -1.08
C MET A 387 27.72 -23.58 -2.53
N PRO A 388 26.69 -23.74 -3.38
CA PRO A 388 26.90 -23.99 -4.80
C PRO A 388 27.72 -22.89 -5.48
N PRO A 389 28.50 -23.20 -6.53
CA PRO A 389 29.30 -22.20 -7.24
C PRO A 389 28.46 -21.00 -7.72
N GLY A 390 29.01 -19.79 -7.58
CA GLY A 390 28.36 -18.54 -7.95
C GLY A 390 27.52 -17.91 -6.84
N PHE A 391 27.20 -18.65 -5.77
CA PHE A 391 26.46 -18.14 -4.61
C PHE A 391 27.38 -17.99 -3.40
N SER A 392 27.08 -17.05 -2.51
CA SER A 392 27.97 -16.71 -1.39
C SER A 392 27.24 -16.14 -0.17
N ASP A 393 27.98 -15.96 0.93
CA ASP A 393 27.58 -15.30 2.17
C ASP A 393 26.16 -15.68 2.68
N PRO A 394 25.90 -16.98 2.95
CA PRO A 394 24.63 -17.40 3.56
C PRO A 394 24.46 -16.77 4.94
N ARG A 395 23.31 -16.12 5.16
CA ARG A 395 22.96 -15.48 6.44
C ARG A 395 21.51 -15.74 6.79
N PHE A 396 21.24 -15.98 8.06
CA PHE A 396 19.87 -16.15 8.54
C PHE A 396 19.20 -14.80 8.78
N VAL A 397 17.99 -14.64 8.26
CA VAL A 397 17.10 -13.53 8.64
C VAL A 397 16.47 -13.83 10.00
N MET A 398 15.98 -15.05 10.15
CA MET A 398 15.33 -15.62 11.33
C MET A 398 15.36 -17.15 11.19
N PRO A 399 15.03 -17.94 12.24
CA PRO A 399 14.94 -19.38 12.13
C PRO A 399 14.09 -19.81 10.92
N GLY A 400 14.64 -20.67 10.06
CA GLY A 400 13.93 -21.17 8.87
C GLY A 400 14.00 -20.29 7.62
N VAL A 401 14.62 -19.11 7.68
CA VAL A 401 14.77 -18.19 6.53
C VAL A 401 16.24 -17.87 6.28
N LEU A 402 16.77 -18.39 5.17
CA LEU A 402 18.16 -18.21 4.76
C LEU A 402 18.25 -17.23 3.60
N ALA A 403 19.00 -16.14 3.74
CA ALA A 403 19.37 -15.26 2.64
C ALA A 403 20.73 -15.67 2.06
N VAL A 404 20.83 -15.77 0.74
CA VAL A 404 22.03 -16.13 0.00
C VAL A 404 22.34 -15.02 -0.99
N GLN A 405 23.59 -14.56 -1.00
CA GLN A 405 24.03 -13.59 -1.99
C GLN A 405 24.24 -14.29 -3.32
N ALA A 406 23.50 -13.84 -4.34
CA ALA A 406 23.53 -14.39 -5.68
C ALA A 406 24.22 -13.42 -6.67
N PRO A 407 24.62 -13.88 -7.86
CA PRO A 407 25.17 -13.00 -8.90
C PRO A 407 24.22 -11.84 -9.22
N VAL A 408 24.76 -10.72 -9.70
CA VAL A 408 23.95 -9.56 -10.11
C VAL A 408 22.99 -9.97 -11.22
N PHE A 409 21.72 -9.58 -11.09
CA PHE A 409 20.70 -9.84 -12.10
C PHE A 409 20.83 -8.78 -13.21
N SER A 410 21.50 -9.11 -14.31
CA SER A 410 21.73 -8.18 -15.43
C SER A 410 20.80 -8.41 -16.61
N ASP A 411 20.38 -9.65 -16.87
CA ASP A 411 19.53 -9.99 -18.00
C ASP A 411 18.63 -11.20 -17.70
N GLU A 412 17.77 -11.56 -18.66
CA GLU A 412 16.80 -12.65 -18.50
C GLU A 412 17.43 -14.03 -18.24
N LYS A 413 18.70 -14.25 -18.57
CA LYS A 413 19.36 -15.55 -18.29
C LYS A 413 19.48 -15.79 -16.79
N ASN A 414 19.56 -14.71 -16.00
CA ASN A 414 19.65 -14.78 -14.54
C ASN A 414 18.37 -15.31 -13.87
N TYR A 415 17.22 -15.36 -14.56
CA TYR A 415 16.02 -16.05 -14.04
C TYR A 415 16.26 -17.54 -13.77
N THR A 416 17.28 -18.14 -14.39
CA THR A 416 17.62 -19.55 -14.14
C THR A 416 18.43 -19.76 -12.86
N ASP A 417 19.01 -18.71 -12.26
CA ASP A 417 19.93 -18.84 -11.12
C ASP A 417 19.24 -19.46 -9.89
N ALA A 418 17.97 -19.16 -9.65
CA ALA A 418 17.20 -19.79 -8.57
C ALA A 418 17.05 -21.30 -8.78
N ALA A 419 16.83 -21.75 -10.03
CA ALA A 419 16.78 -23.17 -10.35
C ALA A 419 18.17 -23.84 -10.21
N VAL A 420 19.24 -23.14 -10.60
CA VAL A 420 20.63 -23.61 -10.40
C VAL A 420 20.95 -23.76 -8.91
N LEU A 421 20.55 -22.79 -8.08
CA LEU A 421 20.70 -22.86 -6.63
C LEU A 421 19.90 -24.03 -6.05
N ALA A 422 18.64 -24.20 -6.47
CA ALA A 422 17.78 -25.30 -6.03
C ALA A 422 18.41 -26.68 -6.32
N GLU A 423 18.95 -26.88 -7.53
CA GLU A 423 19.61 -28.13 -7.90
C GLU A 423 20.93 -28.32 -7.12
N GLY A 424 21.72 -27.25 -6.95
CA GLY A 424 22.97 -27.30 -6.16
C GLY A 424 22.74 -27.64 -4.67
N LEU A 425 21.59 -27.24 -4.12
CA LEU A 425 21.19 -27.52 -2.73
C LEU A 425 20.47 -28.87 -2.56
N LYS A 426 20.17 -29.59 -3.66
CA LYS A 426 19.37 -30.82 -3.65
C LYS A 426 19.96 -31.93 -2.77
N LYS A 427 21.29 -32.00 -2.64
CA LYS A 427 21.95 -32.95 -1.72
C LYS A 427 21.52 -32.76 -0.25
N PHE A 428 21.06 -31.57 0.12
CA PHE A 428 20.57 -31.23 1.44
C PHE A 428 19.04 -31.16 1.52
N ARG A 429 18.30 -31.64 0.51
CA ARG A 429 16.83 -31.50 0.43
C ARG A 429 16.12 -31.89 1.73
N ALA A 430 16.43 -33.06 2.28
CA ALA A 430 15.79 -33.54 3.51
C ALA A 430 16.04 -32.62 4.72
N TYR A 431 17.22 -31.98 4.78
CA TYR A 431 17.52 -31.00 5.81
C TYR A 431 16.69 -29.72 5.63
N PHE A 432 16.66 -29.18 4.40
CA PHE A 432 15.90 -27.97 4.09
C PHE A 432 14.39 -28.17 4.30
N GLU A 433 13.86 -29.31 3.88
CA GLU A 433 12.46 -29.68 4.09
C GLU A 433 12.07 -29.71 5.58
N LYS A 434 12.99 -30.13 6.47
CA LYS A 434 12.73 -30.24 7.91
C LYS A 434 13.01 -28.95 8.69
N HIS A 435 13.90 -28.09 8.19
CA HIS A 435 14.48 -27.01 8.99
C HIS A 435 14.47 -25.63 8.31
N LEU A 436 14.59 -25.55 6.98
CA LEU A 436 14.79 -24.31 6.22
C LEU A 436 13.80 -24.19 5.05
N PRO A 437 12.52 -23.91 5.32
CA PRO A 437 11.47 -23.87 4.30
C PRO A 437 11.59 -22.70 3.32
N LEU A 438 12.36 -21.64 3.63
CA LEU A 438 12.49 -20.46 2.78
C LEU A 438 13.96 -20.06 2.57
N VAL A 439 14.34 -19.89 1.31
CA VAL A 439 15.64 -19.38 0.89
C VAL A 439 15.42 -18.15 0.01
N LEU A 440 16.15 -17.07 0.27
CA LEU A 440 16.10 -15.83 -0.50
C LEU A 440 17.38 -15.69 -1.33
N LEU A 441 17.25 -15.38 -2.62
CA LEU A 441 18.36 -14.88 -3.43
C LEU A 441 18.34 -13.36 -3.37
N VAL A 442 19.46 -12.74 -2.97
CA VAL A 442 19.54 -11.29 -2.76
C VAL A 442 20.85 -10.73 -3.30
N ASP A 443 20.86 -9.42 -3.59
CA ASP A 443 22.07 -8.72 -4.03
C ASP A 443 23.10 -8.56 -2.90
N ASN A 444 22.62 -8.41 -1.65
CA ASN A 444 23.46 -8.19 -0.48
C ASN A 444 22.83 -8.85 0.77
N SER A 445 23.33 -10.03 1.14
CA SER A 445 22.76 -10.77 2.27
C SER A 445 23.00 -10.09 3.61
N LYS A 446 24.13 -9.38 3.79
CA LYS A 446 24.41 -8.58 5.00
C LYS A 446 23.39 -7.47 5.21
N PHE A 447 23.03 -6.73 4.16
CA PHE A 447 21.99 -5.69 4.24
C PHE A 447 20.62 -6.29 4.53
N THR A 448 20.21 -7.31 3.77
CA THR A 448 18.89 -7.94 3.91
C THR A 448 18.66 -8.50 5.31
N THR A 449 19.69 -9.09 5.93
CA THR A 449 19.60 -9.73 7.25
C THR A 449 19.85 -8.79 8.43
N ALA A 450 20.24 -7.52 8.18
CA ALA A 450 20.58 -6.59 9.25
C ALA A 450 19.37 -6.25 10.14
N THR A 451 18.17 -6.17 9.55
CA THR A 451 16.91 -5.92 10.27
C THR A 451 15.76 -6.69 9.62
N LEU A 452 14.72 -6.98 10.39
CA LEU A 452 13.50 -7.59 9.83
C LEU A 452 12.86 -6.71 8.74
N ASN A 453 12.90 -5.38 8.91
CA ASN A 453 12.37 -4.45 7.91
C ASN A 453 13.16 -4.49 6.60
N ASN A 454 14.48 -4.74 6.64
CA ASN A 454 15.25 -4.94 5.41
C ASN A 454 14.82 -6.22 4.69
N PHE A 455 14.62 -7.31 5.42
CA PHE A 455 14.07 -8.54 4.85
C PHE A 455 12.69 -8.31 4.22
N LEU A 456 11.75 -7.74 4.98
CA LEU A 456 10.37 -7.51 4.51
C LEU A 456 10.36 -6.62 3.26
N TRP A 457 11.14 -5.55 3.29
CA TRP A 457 11.25 -4.65 2.15
C TRP A 457 11.83 -5.35 0.91
N VAL A 458 13.01 -5.99 1.04
CA VAL A 458 13.68 -6.65 -0.08
C VAL A 458 12.83 -7.78 -0.66
N ALA A 459 12.33 -8.69 0.19
CA ALA A 459 11.64 -9.89 -0.26
C ALA A 459 10.28 -9.62 -0.90
N PHE A 460 9.52 -8.63 -0.43
CA PHE A 460 8.14 -8.44 -0.88
C PHE A 460 7.98 -7.29 -1.89
N THR A 461 8.96 -6.38 -2.01
CA THR A 461 8.93 -5.33 -3.04
C THR A 461 9.63 -5.73 -4.35
N ARG A 462 10.58 -6.67 -4.31
CA ARG A 462 11.41 -7.05 -5.48
C ARG A 462 11.05 -8.39 -6.11
N THR A 463 10.02 -9.06 -5.60
CA THR A 463 9.62 -10.39 -6.03
C THR A 463 8.22 -10.35 -6.62
N ASN A 464 8.10 -10.90 -7.81
CA ASN A 464 6.87 -11.20 -8.51
C ASN A 464 6.54 -12.68 -8.33
N PRO A 465 5.46 -13.05 -7.62
CA PRO A 465 5.20 -14.43 -7.21
C PRO A 465 5.37 -15.50 -8.29
N SER A 466 4.83 -15.32 -9.49
CA SER A 466 4.87 -16.33 -10.55
C SER A 466 6.21 -16.42 -11.28
N HIS A 467 7.05 -15.38 -11.22
CA HIS A 467 8.30 -15.30 -11.99
C HIS A 467 9.51 -15.59 -11.12
N ASP A 468 9.46 -15.16 -9.87
CA ASP A 468 10.60 -15.14 -8.95
C ASP A 468 10.50 -16.18 -7.83
N ILE A 469 9.39 -16.91 -7.73
CA ILE A 469 9.26 -18.04 -6.78
C ILE A 469 9.58 -19.35 -7.49
N HIS A 470 10.56 -20.03 -6.94
CA HIS A 470 11.02 -21.35 -7.34
C HIS A 470 10.95 -22.30 -6.15
N GLY A 471 11.23 -23.57 -6.39
CA GLY A 471 11.18 -24.59 -5.35
C GLY A 471 12.21 -25.67 -5.58
N MET A 472 12.77 -26.16 -4.49
CA MET A 472 13.63 -27.34 -4.54
C MET A 472 12.78 -28.58 -4.80
N ASP A 473 13.15 -29.32 -5.84
CA ASP A 473 12.39 -30.50 -6.31
C ASP A 473 10.94 -30.13 -6.66
N ALA A 474 10.77 -29.00 -7.37
CA ALA A 474 9.46 -28.49 -7.79
C ALA A 474 8.78 -29.40 -8.83
N PHE A 475 7.45 -29.47 -8.78
CA PHE A 475 6.62 -30.27 -9.69
C PHE A 475 5.22 -29.68 -9.83
N PHE A 476 4.45 -30.20 -10.79
CA PHE A 476 3.04 -29.85 -10.98
C PHE A 476 2.15 -31.06 -10.76
N GLU A 477 1.04 -30.87 -10.04
CA GLU A 477 -0.03 -31.85 -9.90
C GLU A 477 -1.34 -31.29 -10.47
N SER A 478 -1.76 -31.81 -11.62
CA SER A 478 -2.92 -31.37 -12.45
C SER A 478 -2.93 -29.92 -12.95
N LYS A 479 -2.32 -28.98 -12.23
CA LYS A 479 -2.10 -27.53 -12.48
C LYS A 479 -1.62 -26.80 -11.22
N HIS A 480 -1.63 -27.45 -10.07
CA HIS A 480 -1.11 -26.90 -8.82
C HIS A 480 0.41 -27.00 -8.82
N TRP A 481 1.09 -25.89 -8.54
CA TRP A 481 2.54 -25.85 -8.43
C TRP A 481 2.95 -26.21 -7.01
N CYS A 482 3.93 -27.09 -6.88
CA CYS A 482 4.37 -27.68 -5.63
C CYS A 482 5.90 -27.69 -5.54
N CYS A 483 6.43 -27.77 -4.33
CA CYS A 483 7.82 -28.19 -4.11
C CYS A 483 7.97 -29.02 -2.82
N ARG A 484 9.01 -29.87 -2.76
CA ARG A 484 9.25 -30.76 -1.60
C ARG A 484 10.29 -30.23 -0.63
N GLY A 485 11.30 -29.52 -1.13
CA GLY A 485 12.32 -28.89 -0.30
C GLY A 485 11.94 -27.47 0.09
N ALA A 486 12.92 -26.56 0.07
CA ALA A 486 12.67 -25.15 0.34
C ALA A 486 11.96 -24.45 -0.82
N LEU A 487 11.17 -23.43 -0.49
CA LEU A 487 10.76 -22.36 -1.40
C LEU A 487 11.96 -21.43 -1.61
N LEU A 488 12.26 -21.08 -2.86
CA LEU A 488 13.30 -20.13 -3.21
C LEU A 488 12.62 -18.86 -3.75
N MET A 489 12.90 -17.70 -3.17
CA MET A 489 12.41 -16.41 -3.67
C MET A 489 13.57 -15.57 -4.19
N ASP A 490 13.52 -15.20 -5.47
CA ASP A 490 14.47 -14.27 -6.05
C ASP A 490 14.05 -12.83 -5.74
N ALA A 491 14.74 -12.23 -4.78
CA ALA A 491 14.54 -10.86 -4.34
C ALA A 491 15.68 -9.93 -4.77
N ARG A 492 16.48 -10.33 -5.78
CA ARG A 492 17.46 -9.45 -6.41
C ARG A 492 16.75 -8.33 -7.17
N LYS A 493 17.45 -7.20 -7.33
CA LYS A 493 17.00 -6.11 -8.19
C LYS A 493 17.12 -6.50 -9.66
N LYS A 494 16.03 -6.39 -10.43
CA LYS A 494 16.02 -6.63 -11.88
C LYS A 494 16.19 -5.31 -12.66
N PRO A 495 16.68 -5.34 -13.92
CA PRO A 495 16.92 -4.13 -14.71
C PRO A 495 15.70 -3.22 -14.94
N HIS A 496 14.50 -3.81 -14.98
CA HIS A 496 13.24 -3.08 -15.18
C HIS A 496 12.69 -2.47 -13.88
N HIS A 497 13.23 -2.83 -12.71
CA HIS A 497 12.78 -2.26 -11.45
C HIS A 497 13.10 -0.76 -11.38
N ALA A 498 12.19 -0.03 -10.75
CA ALA A 498 12.40 1.35 -10.39
C ALA A 498 13.72 1.57 -9.59
N PRO A 499 14.43 2.69 -9.81
CA PRO A 499 15.58 3.06 -8.98
C PRO A 499 15.15 3.30 -7.52
N GLU A 500 16.04 2.98 -6.57
CA GLU A 500 15.81 3.20 -5.14
C GLU A 500 15.92 4.69 -4.77
N LEU A 501 15.24 5.08 -3.70
CA LEU A 501 15.40 6.39 -3.08
C LEU A 501 16.63 6.39 -2.20
N ILE A 502 17.64 7.15 -2.62
CA ILE A 502 18.90 7.30 -1.92
C ILE A 502 18.95 8.71 -1.34
N SER A 503 19.02 8.81 -0.01
CA SER A 503 19.17 10.09 0.67
C SER A 503 20.48 10.77 0.31
N ASP A 504 20.44 12.08 0.09
CA ASP A 504 21.64 12.87 -0.14
C ASP A 504 22.46 12.98 1.15
N VAL A 505 23.71 12.52 1.11
CA VAL A 505 24.60 12.46 2.27
C VAL A 505 24.89 13.85 2.83
N ASN A 506 25.02 14.87 1.97
CA ASN A 506 25.29 16.23 2.43
C ASN A 506 24.06 16.83 3.11
N VAL A 507 22.87 16.58 2.56
CA VAL A 507 21.61 17.00 3.18
C VAL A 507 21.43 16.32 4.52
N LYS A 508 21.66 15.00 4.59
CA LYS A 508 21.59 14.23 5.83
C LYS A 508 22.51 14.80 6.90
N ASN A 509 23.79 15.00 6.59
CA ASN A 509 24.77 15.55 7.53
C ASN A 509 24.36 16.94 8.02
N LYS A 510 23.83 17.79 7.13
CA LYS A 510 23.33 19.12 7.50
C LYS A 510 22.15 19.06 8.46
N VAL A 511 21.18 18.15 8.22
CA VAL A 511 20.04 17.95 9.09
C VAL A 511 20.48 17.42 10.46
N GLU A 512 21.40 16.45 10.49
CA GLU A 512 21.96 15.93 11.75
C GLU A 512 22.66 17.03 12.55
N GLN A 513 23.39 17.93 11.88
CA GLN A 513 23.98 19.09 12.55
C GLN A 513 22.91 20.03 13.12
N MET A 514 21.86 20.37 12.35
CA MET A 514 20.78 21.24 12.81
C MET A 514 20.03 20.65 14.01
N LEU A 515 19.81 19.33 14.01
CA LEU A 515 19.16 18.63 15.12
C LEU A 515 20.04 18.56 16.37
N ALA A 516 21.36 18.54 16.22
CA ALA A 516 22.28 18.60 17.35
C ALA A 516 22.37 20.01 17.97
N GLU A 517 21.99 21.04 17.21
CA GLU A 517 21.92 22.44 17.67
C GLU A 517 20.59 22.80 18.34
N TRP A 518 19.55 21.97 18.16
CA TRP A 518 18.22 22.07 18.80
C TRP A 518 18.19 21.31 20.13
#